data_AF-A0A024FKF5-F1
#
_entry.id   AF-A0A024FKF5-F1
#
_cell.length_a   1.000
_cell.length_b   1.000
_cell.length_c   1.000
_cell.angle_alpha   90.00
_cell.angle_beta   90.00
_cell.angle_gamma   90.00
#
_symmetry.space_group_name_H-M   'P 1'
#
loop_
_entity.id
_entity.type
_entity.pdbx_description
1 polymer ?
#
loop_
_entity_poly.entity_id
_entity_poly.type
_entity_poly.pdbx_seq_one_letter_code
_entity_poly.pdbx_strand_id
1 'polypeptide(L)'
;MKNRPVLIVAIIITLIVELILMILVYNKIGTERLPFQIGRLTIQLILIIWVLACKSDVGLFLLAAYHIISALFGMYSKGSAELLGQTLIGLHVIIGIIIYFHDWIESKIGIKWSD
;
A
#
# COMPACT_ATOMS: atom_id res chain seq x y z
N MET A 1 6.68 1.16 16.57
CA MET A 1 6.51 1.93 15.33
C MET A 1 5.79 3.28 15.48
N LYS A 2 5.38 3.74 16.69
CA LYS A 2 4.85 5.12 16.85
C LYS A 2 5.89 6.20 16.48
N ASN A 3 7.16 5.82 16.52
CA ASN A 3 8.29 6.59 16.03
C ASN A 3 8.75 5.99 14.68
N ARG A 4 7.90 5.92 13.66
CA ARG A 4 8.31 5.66 12.26
C ARG A 4 7.40 6.48 11.31
N PRO A 5 7.39 7.83 11.40
CA PRO A 5 6.59 8.76 10.62
C PRO A 5 6.54 8.48 9.12
N VAL A 6 7.64 8.11 8.47
CA VAL A 6 7.61 7.86 7.01
C VAL A 6 6.73 6.67 6.71
N LEU A 7 6.88 5.60 7.48
CA LEU A 7 6.08 4.39 7.36
C LEU A 7 4.60 4.65 7.70
N ILE A 8 4.32 5.38 8.78
CA ILE A 8 2.94 5.74 9.16
C ILE A 8 2.28 6.56 8.05
N VAL A 9 2.96 7.57 7.52
CA VAL A 9 2.45 8.42 6.44
C VAL A 9 2.20 7.60 5.18
N ALA A 10 3.13 6.70 4.80
CA ALA A 10 2.95 5.80 3.67
C ALA A 10 1.70 4.93 3.85
N ILE A 11 1.52 4.32 5.02
CA ILE A 11 0.33 3.52 5.35
C ILE A 11 -0.95 4.36 5.22
N ILE A 12 -0.99 5.57 5.78
CA ILE A 12 -2.18 6.44 5.70
C ILE A 12 -2.51 6.78 4.24
N ILE A 13 -1.50 7.17 3.45
CA ILE A 13 -1.68 7.49 2.03
C ILE A 13 -2.25 6.28 1.29
N THR A 14 -1.74 5.07 1.55
CA THR A 14 -2.26 3.86 0.88
C THR A 14 -3.72 3.62 1.19
N LEU A 15 -4.14 3.79 2.44
CA LEU A 15 -5.53 3.58 2.84
C LEU A 15 -6.46 4.61 2.20
N ILE A 16 -6.04 5.89 2.16
CA ILE A 16 -6.81 6.94 1.50
C ILE A 16 -7.00 6.63 0.02
N VAL A 17 -5.91 6.27 -0.68
CA VAL A 17 -6.02 5.95 -2.11
C VAL A 17 -6.87 4.71 -2.35
N GLU A 18 -6.70 3.67 -1.54
CA GLU A 18 -7.48 2.43 -1.65
C GLU A 18 -9.00 2.71 -1.51
N LEU A 19 -9.39 3.55 -0.54
CA LEU A 19 -10.78 3.96 -0.36
C LEU A 19 -11.32 4.78 -1.54
N ILE A 20 -10.54 5.74 -2.04
CA ILE A 20 -10.90 6.51 -3.24
C ILE A 20 -11.13 5.57 -4.42
N LEU A 21 -10.28 4.55 -4.57
CA LEU A 21 -10.41 3.58 -5.64
C LEU A 21 -11.65 2.72 -5.53
N MET A 22 -12.01 2.28 -4.33
CA MET A 22 -13.25 1.55 -4.13
C MET A 22 -14.46 2.37 -4.59
N ILE A 23 -14.49 3.67 -4.28
CA ILE A 23 -15.55 4.59 -4.73
C ILE A 23 -15.54 4.73 -6.25
N LEU A 24 -14.38 4.98 -6.87
CA LEU A 24 -14.28 5.15 -8.32
C LEU A 24 -14.65 3.88 -9.10
N VAL A 25 -14.22 2.71 -8.61
CA VAL A 25 -14.56 1.41 -9.20
C VAL A 25 -16.05 1.11 -9.07
N TYR A 26 -16.63 1.39 -7.90
CA TYR A 26 -18.07 1.26 -7.70
C TYR A 26 -18.85 2.15 -8.66
N ASN A 27 -18.43 3.40 -8.85
CA ASN A 27 -19.10 4.31 -9.77
C ASN A 27 -18.95 3.90 -11.25
N LYS A 28 -17.82 3.32 -11.66
CA LYS A 28 -17.55 2.95 -13.06
C LYS A 28 -18.09 1.57 -13.46
N ILE A 29 -18.02 0.58 -12.57
CA ILE A 29 -18.28 -0.84 -12.89
C ILE A 29 -19.35 -1.45 -11.94
N GLY A 30 -19.84 -0.68 -10.97
CA GLY A 30 -20.83 -1.17 -10.01
C GLY A 30 -20.27 -2.16 -9.00
N THR A 31 -21.12 -3.05 -8.49
CA THR A 31 -20.79 -3.99 -7.42
C THR A 31 -19.93 -5.16 -7.88
N GLU A 32 -19.81 -5.42 -9.19
CA GLU A 32 -19.13 -6.61 -9.73
C GLU A 32 -17.66 -6.73 -9.29
N ARG A 33 -16.95 -5.60 -9.22
CA ARG A 33 -15.53 -5.53 -8.83
C ARG A 33 -15.33 -5.29 -7.34
N LEU A 34 -16.40 -4.96 -6.61
CA LEU A 34 -16.33 -4.57 -5.20
C LEU A 34 -15.79 -5.69 -4.29
N PRO A 35 -16.18 -6.98 -4.43
CA PRO A 35 -15.64 -8.06 -3.62
C PRO A 35 -14.11 -8.20 -3.75
N PHE A 36 -13.58 -8.05 -4.96
CA PHE A 36 -12.14 -8.10 -5.18
C PHE A 36 -11.42 -6.95 -4.46
N GLN A 37 -11.98 -5.74 -4.52
CA GLN A 37 -11.40 -4.58 -3.81
C GLN A 37 -11.51 -4.73 -2.29
N ILE A 38 -12.63 -5.25 -1.77
CA ILE A 38 -12.78 -5.55 -0.34
C ILE A 38 -11.76 -6.58 0.12
N GLY A 39 -11.54 -7.65 -0.66
CA GLY A 39 -10.53 -8.67 -0.36
C GLY A 39 -9.13 -8.08 -0.31
N ARG A 40 -8.78 -7.24 -1.30
CA ARG A 40 -7.51 -6.52 -1.37
C ARG A 40 -7.30 -5.60 -0.15
N LEU A 41 -8.29 -4.77 0.18
CA LEU A 41 -8.23 -3.91 1.35
C LEU A 41 -8.12 -4.74 2.65
N THR A 42 -8.83 -5.86 2.75
CA THR A 42 -8.79 -6.73 3.93
C THR A 42 -7.40 -7.31 4.16
N ILE A 43 -6.75 -7.85 3.13
CA ILE A 43 -5.37 -8.37 3.21
C ILE A 43 -4.42 -7.25 3.65
N GLN A 44 -4.55 -6.07 3.04
CA GLN A 44 -3.74 -4.90 3.40
C GLN A 44 -3.93 -4.51 4.87
N LEU A 45 -5.16 -4.47 5.37
CA LEU A 45 -5.46 -4.16 6.77
C LEU A 45 -4.87 -5.20 7.74
N ILE A 46 -4.95 -6.49 7.42
CA ILE A 46 -4.34 -7.55 8.23
C ILE A 46 -2.82 -7.34 8.32
N LEU A 47 -2.16 -7.07 7.20
CA LEU A 47 -0.71 -6.81 7.16
C LEU A 47 -0.34 -5.54 7.94
N ILE A 48 -1.11 -4.45 7.77
CA ILE A 48 -0.90 -3.20 8.52
C ILE A 48 -1.06 -3.42 10.02
N ILE A 49 -2.12 -4.11 10.44
CA ILE A 49 -2.36 -4.41 11.87
C ILE A 49 -1.21 -5.24 12.43
N TRP A 50 -0.77 -6.28 11.71
CA TRP A 50 0.34 -7.11 12.14
C TRP A 50 1.64 -6.29 12.29
N VAL A 51 1.94 -5.45 11.31
CA VAL A 51 3.08 -4.54 11.31
C VAL A 51 3.04 -3.56 12.50
N LEU A 52 1.88 -2.94 12.77
CA LEU A 52 1.72 -1.97 13.85
C LEU A 52 1.69 -2.60 15.25
N ALA A 53 1.06 -3.76 15.40
CA ALA A 53 0.89 -4.44 16.68
C ALA A 53 2.17 -5.18 17.12
N CYS A 54 2.83 -5.89 16.20
CA CYS A 54 3.95 -6.76 16.53
C CYS A 54 5.32 -6.14 16.27
N LYS A 55 5.40 -4.95 15.66
CA LYS A 55 6.67 -4.33 15.20
C LYS A 55 7.53 -5.33 14.40
N SER A 56 6.90 -6.08 13.49
CA SER A 56 7.54 -7.21 12.79
C SER A 56 8.17 -6.77 11.47
N ASP A 57 9.49 -6.96 11.35
CA ASP A 57 10.22 -6.75 10.09
C ASP A 57 9.73 -7.69 8.98
N VAL A 58 9.33 -8.91 9.35
CA VAL A 58 8.71 -9.87 8.41
C VAL A 58 7.37 -9.33 7.92
N GLY A 59 6.55 -8.78 8.83
CA GLY A 59 5.30 -8.13 8.45
C GLY A 59 5.53 -6.95 7.49
N LEU A 60 6.58 -6.15 7.72
CA LEU A 60 6.94 -5.02 6.86
C LEU A 60 7.39 -5.48 5.48
N PHE A 61 8.22 -6.51 5.43
CA PHE A 61 8.63 -7.14 4.18
C PHE A 61 7.43 -7.67 3.39
N LEU A 62 6.51 -8.38 4.05
CA LEU A 62 5.29 -8.89 3.42
C LEU A 62 4.37 -7.77 2.95
N LEU A 63 4.24 -6.68 3.70
CA LEU A 63 3.45 -5.51 3.29
C LEU A 63 4.06 -4.83 2.06
N ALA A 64 5.38 -4.64 2.04
CA ALA A 64 6.07 -4.10 0.85
C ALA A 64 5.90 -5.04 -0.36
N ALA A 65 6.15 -6.35 -0.18
CA ALA A 65 5.99 -7.35 -1.22
C ALA A 65 4.55 -7.40 -1.74
N TYR A 66 3.56 -7.29 -0.86
CA TYR A 66 2.16 -7.22 -1.23
C TYR A 66 1.85 -6.05 -2.16
N HIS A 67 2.40 -4.86 -1.89
CA HIS A 67 2.24 -3.71 -2.77
C HIS A 67 2.92 -3.94 -4.14
N ILE A 68 4.15 -4.48 -4.17
CA ILE A 68 4.84 -4.79 -5.43
C ILE A 68 4.08 -5.83 -6.26
N ILE A 69 3.65 -6.93 -5.63
CA ILE A 69 2.90 -8.00 -6.29
C ILE A 69 1.56 -7.47 -6.81
N SER A 70 0.86 -6.64 -6.03
CA SER A 70 -0.38 -6.00 -6.47
C SER A 70 -0.18 -5.11 -7.70
N ALA A 71 0.93 -4.36 -7.76
CA ALA A 71 1.28 -3.59 -8.94
C ALA A 71 1.53 -4.48 -10.16
N LEU A 72 2.28 -5.57 -9.99
CA LEU A 72 2.54 -6.53 -11.07
C LEU A 72 1.25 -7.14 -11.62
N PHE A 73 0.35 -7.61 -10.75
CA PHE A 73 -0.97 -8.09 -11.19
C PHE A 73 -1.80 -6.98 -11.86
N GLY A 74 -1.66 -5.74 -11.39
CA GLY A 74 -2.29 -4.57 -12.01
C GLY A 74 -1.86 -4.38 -13.47
N MET A 75 -0.59 -4.61 -13.81
CA MET A 75 -0.07 -4.48 -15.18
C MET A 75 -0.73 -5.45 -16.17
N TYR A 76 -1.13 -6.63 -15.72
CA TYR A 76 -1.81 -7.64 -16.55
C TYR A 76 -3.34 -7.45 -16.61
N SER A 77 -3.89 -6.46 -15.91
CA SER A 77 -5.34 -6.23 -15.88
C SER A 77 -5.85 -5.49 -17.12
N LYS A 78 -7.12 -5.74 -17.51
CA LYS A 78 -7.76 -5.11 -18.68
C LYS A 78 -7.79 -3.56 -18.65
N GLY A 79 -7.57 -2.93 -17.50
CA GLY A 79 -7.52 -1.47 -17.33
C GLY A 79 -6.11 -0.90 -17.22
N SER A 80 -5.05 -1.71 -17.40
CA SER A 80 -3.66 -1.29 -17.15
C SER A 80 -3.15 -0.22 -18.11
N ALA A 81 -3.73 -0.09 -19.30
CA ALA A 81 -3.41 0.94 -20.27
C ALA A 81 -4.12 2.28 -20.03
N GLU A 82 -5.16 2.30 -19.18
CA GLU A 82 -5.83 3.55 -18.81
C GLU A 82 -4.95 4.36 -17.85
N LEU A 83 -4.99 5.69 -17.95
CA LEU A 83 -4.21 6.59 -17.08
C LEU A 83 -4.42 6.29 -15.59
N LEU A 84 -5.67 6.03 -15.19
CA LEU A 84 -6.01 5.66 -13.82
C LEU A 84 -5.35 4.34 -13.44
N GLY A 85 -5.39 3.32 -14.31
CA GLY A 85 -4.71 2.03 -14.07
C GLY A 85 -3.20 2.18 -13.90
N GLN A 86 -2.55 2.94 -14.79
CA GLN A 86 -1.11 3.19 -14.73
C GLN A 86 -0.70 3.94 -13.47
N THR A 87 -1.46 4.99 -13.11
CA THR A 87 -1.21 5.78 -11.89
C THR A 87 -1.24 4.91 -10.64
N LEU A 88 -2.15 3.92 -10.60
CA LEU A 88 -2.29 3.02 -9.47
C LEU A 88 -1.21 1.97 -9.39
N ILE A 89 -0.83 1.40 -10.53
CA ILE A 89 0.33 0.52 -10.60
C ILE A 89 1.56 1.27 -10.07
N GLY A 90 1.79 2.50 -10.57
CA GLY A 90 2.89 3.35 -10.12
C GLY A 90 2.85 3.64 -8.62
N LEU A 91 1.67 3.99 -8.08
CA LEU A 91 1.51 4.22 -6.65
C LEU A 91 1.86 2.99 -5.82
N HIS A 92 1.36 1.81 -6.18
CA HIS A 92 1.66 0.58 -5.44
C HIS A 92 3.17 0.27 -5.47
N VAL A 93 3.85 0.48 -6.61
CA VAL A 93 5.31 0.34 -6.69
C VAL A 93 6.01 1.33 -5.76
N ILE A 94 5.67 2.62 -5.85
CA ILE A 94 6.30 3.69 -5.06
C ILE A 94 6.11 3.43 -3.56
N ILE A 95 4.90 3.08 -3.14
CA ILE A 95 4.60 2.76 -1.75
C ILE A 95 5.40 1.54 -1.29
N GLY A 96 5.44 0.46 -2.09
CA GLY A 96 6.20 -0.74 -1.73
C GLY A 96 7.67 -0.42 -1.49
N ILE A 97 8.26 0.43 -2.34
CA ILE A 97 9.63 0.92 -2.19
C ILE A 97 9.77 1.79 -0.93
N ILE A 98 8.85 2.74 -0.68
CA ILE A 98 8.89 3.61 0.50
C ILE A 98 8.81 2.79 1.79
N ILE A 99 7.92 1.79 1.86
CA ILE A 99 7.78 0.92 3.02
C ILE A 99 9.07 0.12 3.24
N TYR A 100 9.64 -0.46 2.17
CA TYR A 100 10.86 -1.25 2.26
C TYR A 100 12.07 -0.41 2.72
N PHE A 101 12.22 0.81 2.19
CA PHE A 101 13.34 1.70 2.50
C PHE A 101 13.05 2.75 3.60
N HIS A 102 11.97 2.60 4.37
CA HIS A 102 11.53 3.63 5.31
C HIS A 102 12.63 4.04 6.31
N ASP A 103 13.36 3.07 6.86
CA ASP A 103 14.46 3.32 7.81
C ASP A 103 15.61 4.12 7.19
N TRP A 104 15.97 3.79 5.95
CA TRP A 104 17.02 4.50 5.24
C TRP A 104 16.58 5.95 4.95
N ILE A 105 15.35 6.16 4.48
CA ILE A 105 14.79 7.49 4.23
C ILE A 105 14.82 8.31 5.51
N GLU A 106 14.31 7.74 6.59
CA GLU A 106 14.25 8.34 7.92
C GLU A 106 15.62 8.76 8.44
N SER A 107 16.64 7.90 8.27
CA SER A 107 18.03 8.22 8.64
C SER A 107 18.59 9.40 7.84
N LYS A 108 18.20 9.54 6.57
CA LYS A 108 18.68 10.62 5.68
C LYS A 108 18.03 11.96 5.99
N ILE A 109 16.81 11.97 6.49
CA ILE A 109 16.11 13.19 6.93
C ILE A 109 16.37 13.51 8.41
N GLY A 110 17.31 12.80 9.05
CA GLY A 110 17.79 13.11 10.40
C GLY A 110 16.86 12.66 11.52
N ILE A 111 15.88 11.80 11.24
CA ILE A 111 15.02 11.27 12.30
C ILE A 111 15.73 10.07 12.95
N LYS A 112 15.94 10.16 14.26
CA LYS A 112 16.59 9.12 15.07
C LYS A 112 15.56 8.33 15.86
N TRP A 113 15.80 7.04 15.96
CA TRP A 113 14.93 6.10 16.69
C TRP A 113 15.59 5.68 17.99
N SER A 114 14.80 5.66 19.06
CA SER A 114 15.10 4.91 20.28
C SER A 114 14.36 3.57 20.16
N ASP A 115 15.10 2.46 20.16
CA ASP A 115 14.54 1.10 20.09
C ASP A 115 13.60 0.77 21.27
#